data_AF-A0A2T6KY04-F1
#
_entry.id   AF-A0A2T6KY04-F1
#
_cell.length_a   1.000
_cell.length_b   1.000
_cell.length_c   1.000
_cell.angle_alpha   90.00
_cell.angle_beta   90.00
_cell.angle_gamma   90.00
#
_symmetry.space_group_name_H-M   'P 1'
#
loop_
_entity.id
_entity.type
_entity.pdbx_description
1 polymer ?
#
loop_
_entity_poly.entity_id
_entity_poly.type
_entity_poly.pdbx_seq_one_letter_code
_entity_poly.pdbx_strand_id
1 'polypeptide(L)'
;MALDETTRQVNRRAIAALEAAKKGLGDAANELRVACWPLEDLSQVTNAHDPALEEMHAVLARVRAAREDVARRWLAESEGE
;
A
#
# COMPACT_ATOMS: atom_id res chain seq x y z
N MET A 1 32.19 8.58 17.58
CA MET A 1 30.98 9.42 17.67
C MET A 1 30.33 9.70 16.30
N ALA A 2 31.07 9.96 15.21
CA ALA A 2 30.45 10.24 13.88
C ALA A 2 29.74 9.04 13.20
N LEU A 3 30.19 7.81 13.44
CA LEU A 3 29.58 6.58 12.89
C LEU A 3 28.17 6.30 13.46
N ASP A 4 27.93 6.65 14.71
CA ASP A 4 26.65 6.44 15.40
C ASP A 4 25.58 7.42 14.88
N GLU A 5 25.93 8.69 14.68
CA GLU A 5 25.01 9.69 14.13
C GLU A 5 24.63 9.41 12.66
N THR A 6 25.59 8.90 11.87
CA THR A 6 25.32 8.53 10.47
C THR A 6 24.32 7.37 10.40
N THR A 7 24.48 6.35 11.25
CA THR A 7 23.55 5.21 11.34
C THR A 7 22.15 5.66 11.77
N ARG A 8 22.03 6.52 12.80
CA ARG A 8 20.75 7.09 13.21
C ARG A 8 20.08 7.94 12.14
N GLN A 9 20.87 8.66 11.33
CA GLN A 9 20.31 9.44 10.22
C GLN A 9 19.78 8.54 9.10
N VAL A 10 20.46 7.42 8.81
CA VAL A 10 20.02 6.44 7.82
C VAL A 10 18.73 5.75 8.29
N ASN A 11 18.63 5.35 9.56
CA ASN A 11 17.43 4.73 10.13
C ASN A 11 16.22 5.66 10.06
N ARG A 12 16.36 6.93 10.49
CA ARG A 12 15.29 7.94 10.35
C ARG A 12 14.80 8.10 8.91
N ARG A 13 15.71 8.10 7.93
CA ARG A 13 15.36 8.18 6.50
C ARG A 13 14.62 6.93 6.03
N ALA A 14 15.04 5.74 6.49
CA ALA A 14 14.36 4.50 6.17
C ALA A 14 12.93 4.45 6.73
N ILE A 15 12.76 4.85 8.00
CA ILE A 15 11.43 4.92 8.65
C ILE A 15 10.53 5.91 7.93
N ALA A 16 11.02 7.11 7.60
CA ALA A 16 10.24 8.11 6.86
C ALA A 16 9.84 7.61 5.47
N ALA A 17 10.73 6.90 4.77
CA ALA A 17 10.41 6.30 3.47
C ALA A 17 9.34 5.20 3.59
N LEU A 18 9.42 4.36 4.63
CA LEU A 18 8.43 3.32 4.91
C LEU A 18 7.06 3.91 5.28
N GLU A 19 7.02 4.99 6.07
CA GLU A 19 5.79 5.70 6.40
C GLU A 19 5.13 6.29 5.15
N ALA A 20 5.91 6.98 4.31
CA ALA A 20 5.42 7.53 3.04
C ALA A 20 4.88 6.44 2.10
N ALA A 21 5.58 5.31 1.99
CA ALA A 21 5.13 4.16 1.20
C ALA A 21 3.83 3.55 1.74
N LYS A 22 3.73 3.36 3.07
CA LYS A 22 2.51 2.86 3.73
C LYS A 22 1.31 3.76 3.44
N LYS A 23 1.51 5.08 3.50
CA LYS A 23 0.47 6.07 3.17
C LYS A 23 0.08 5.99 1.70
N GLY A 24 1.05 6.04 0.78
CA GLY A 24 0.80 5.99 -0.66
C GLY A 24 0.05 4.72 -1.10
N LEU A 25 0.41 3.55 -0.54
CA LEU A 25 -0.31 2.30 -0.79
C LEU A 25 -1.73 2.31 -0.22
N GLY A 26 -1.96 3.00 0.91
CA GLY A 26 -3.29 3.20 1.47
C GLY A 26 -4.17 4.07 0.58
N ASP A 27 -3.62 5.17 0.08
CA ASP A 27 -4.30 6.09 -0.84
C ASP A 27 -4.65 5.36 -2.15
N ALA A 28 -3.70 4.62 -2.73
CA ALA A 28 -3.92 3.81 -3.94
C ALA A 28 -4.99 2.72 -3.75
N ALA A 29 -5.00 2.03 -2.60
CA ALA A 29 -6.04 1.04 -2.31
C ALA A 29 -7.43 1.69 -2.21
N ASN A 30 -7.52 2.91 -1.69
CA ASN A 30 -8.78 3.63 -1.62
C ASN A 30 -9.25 4.08 -3.01
N GLU A 31 -8.35 4.62 -3.84
CA GLU A 31 -8.66 5.01 -5.21
C GLU A 31 -9.13 3.82 -6.05
N LEU A 32 -8.44 2.68 -5.98
CA LEU A 32 -8.84 1.44 -6.65
C LEU A 32 -10.23 0.97 -6.21
N ARG A 33 -10.51 1.01 -4.90
CA ARG A 33 -11.83 0.64 -4.36
C ARG A 33 -12.94 1.55 -4.91
N VAL A 34 -12.70 2.85 -4.98
CA VAL A 34 -13.66 3.80 -5.56
C VAL A 34 -13.84 3.55 -7.06
N ALA A 35 -12.78 3.21 -7.79
CA ALA A 35 -12.85 2.90 -9.21
C ALA A 35 -13.54 1.55 -9.51
N CYS A 36 -13.52 0.59 -8.58
CA CYS A 36 -14.26 -0.67 -8.70
C CYS A 36 -15.78 -0.47 -8.62
N TRP A 37 -16.27 0.50 -7.84
CA TRP A 37 -17.71 0.66 -7.57
C TRP A 37 -18.59 0.76 -8.83
N PRO A 38 -18.26 1.58 -9.85
CA PRO A 38 -19.06 1.63 -11.07
C PRO A 38 -19.06 0.30 -11.85
N LEU A 39 -17.97 -0.46 -11.78
CA LEU A 39 -17.89 -1.78 -12.43
C LEU A 39 -18.68 -2.84 -11.67
N GLU A 40 -18.69 -2.78 -10.34
CA GLU A 40 -19.54 -3.62 -9.50
C GLU A 40 -21.03 -3.33 -9.76
N ASP A 41 -21.41 -2.07 -9.91
CA ASP A 41 -22.78 -1.69 -10.29
C ASP A 41 -23.14 -2.19 -11.70
N LEU A 42 -22.23 -1.98 -12.66
CA LEU A 42 -22.42 -2.45 -14.04
C LEU A 42 -22.53 -3.98 -14.14
N SER A 43 -21.80 -4.74 -13.30
CA SER A 43 -21.87 -6.21 -13.25
C SER A 43 -23.26 -6.75 -12.90
N GLN A 44 -24.12 -5.95 -12.26
CA GLN A 44 -25.49 -6.34 -11.94
C GLN A 44 -26.40 -6.40 -13.17
N VAL A 45 -26.04 -5.66 -14.24
CA VAL A 45 -26.83 -5.54 -15.46
C VAL A 45 -26.15 -6.17 -16.68
N THR A 46 -24.81 -6.32 -16.66
CA THR A 46 -24.05 -6.98 -17.72
C THR A 46 -22.74 -7.57 -17.19
N ASN A 47 -22.38 -8.76 -17.67
CA ASN A 47 -21.13 -9.43 -17.33
C ASN A 47 -19.96 -9.09 -18.27
N ALA A 48 -20.15 -8.16 -19.21
CA ALA A 48 -19.14 -7.85 -20.23
C ALA A 48 -17.81 -7.31 -19.65
N HIS A 49 -17.85 -6.79 -18.42
CA HIS A 49 -16.71 -6.16 -17.76
C HIS A 49 -16.24 -6.94 -16.52
N ASP A 50 -16.80 -8.12 -16.25
CA ASP A 50 -16.42 -8.96 -15.10
C ASP A 50 -14.92 -9.29 -15.10
N PRO A 51 -14.27 -9.63 -16.24
CA PRO A 51 -12.83 -9.86 -16.25
C PRO A 51 -12.02 -8.65 -15.79
N ALA A 52 -12.43 -7.44 -16.18
CA ALA A 52 -11.76 -6.21 -15.75
C ALA A 52 -11.99 -5.93 -14.26
N LEU A 53 -13.19 -6.22 -13.76
CA LEU A 53 -13.51 -6.10 -12.32
C LEU A 53 -12.67 -7.09 -11.48
N GLU A 54 -12.54 -8.33 -11.92
CA GLU A 54 -11.68 -9.35 -11.29
C GLU A 54 -10.22 -8.90 -11.25
N GLU A 55 -9.69 -8.36 -12.35
CA GLU A 55 -8.34 -7.81 -12.41
C GLU A 55 -8.16 -6.66 -11.41
N MET A 56 -9.13 -5.75 -11.31
CA MET A 56 -9.06 -4.64 -10.36
C MET A 56 -9.11 -5.11 -8.90
N HIS A 57 -9.94 -6.11 -8.58
CA HIS A 57 -9.94 -6.74 -7.26
C HIS A 57 -8.61 -7.43 -6.95
N ALA A 58 -8.00 -8.10 -7.93
CA ALA A 58 -6.69 -8.71 -7.77
C ALA A 58 -5.59 -7.67 -7.51
N VAL A 59 -5.61 -6.53 -8.22
CA VAL A 59 -4.69 -5.41 -7.99
C VAL A 59 -4.91 -4.81 -6.60
N LEU A 60 -6.16 -4.58 -6.19
CA LEU A 60 -6.50 -4.10 -4.85
C LEU A 60 -5.96 -5.02 -3.75
N ALA A 61 -6.09 -6.34 -3.92
CA ALA A 61 -5.55 -7.32 -2.99
C ALA A 61 -4.02 -7.23 -2.89
N ARG A 62 -3.32 -7.11 -4.02
CA ARG A 62 -1.86 -6.95 -4.06
C ARG A 62 -1.40 -5.65 -3.38
N VAL A 63 -2.09 -4.54 -3.60
CA VAL A 63 -1.77 -3.26 -2.96
C VAL A 63 -1.96 -3.34 -1.45
N ARG A 64 -3.03 -4.00 -0.97
CA ARG A 64 -3.25 -4.22 0.46
C ARG A 64 -2.16 -5.08 1.09
N ALA A 65 -1.79 -6.20 0.43
CA ALA A 65 -0.69 -7.05 0.90
C ALA A 65 0.64 -6.28 0.97
N ALA A 66 0.98 -5.53 -0.07
CA ALA A 66 2.17 -4.68 -0.08
C ALA A 66 2.16 -3.64 1.06
N ARG A 67 0.99 -3.05 1.35
CA ARG A 67 0.83 -2.11 2.47
C ARG A 67 1.08 -2.79 3.82
N GLU A 68 0.58 -4.00 4.01
CA GLU A 68 0.80 -4.78 5.22
C GLU A 68 2.27 -5.14 5.40
N ASP A 69 2.95 -5.55 4.32
CA ASP A 69 4.40 -5.80 4.33
C ASP A 69 5.20 -4.57 4.73
N VAL A 70 4.89 -3.42 4.12
CA VAL A 70 5.53 -2.14 4.46
C VAL A 70 5.21 -1.74 5.90
N ALA A 71 3.98 -1.95 6.37
CA ALA A 71 3.60 -1.63 7.75
C ALA A 71 4.33 -2.50 8.77
N ARG A 72 4.49 -3.81 8.50
CA ARG A 72 5.28 -4.71 9.34
C ARG A 72 6.74 -4.27 9.42
N ARG A 73 7.33 -3.91 8.27
CA ARG A 73 8.71 -3.43 8.23
C ARG A 73 8.87 -2.08 8.93
N TRP A 74 7.93 -1.17 8.75
CA TRP A 74 7.91 0.11 9.47
C TRP A 74 7.87 -0.08 10.98
N LEU A 75 7.03 -0.99 11.50
CA LEU A 75 6.99 -1.30 12.93
C LEU A 75 8.34 -1.85 13.42
N ALA A 76 8.91 -2.81 12.71
CA ALA A 76 10.20 -3.41 13.09
C ALA A 76 11.35 -2.38 13.13
N GLU A 77 11.41 -1.47 12.15
CA GLU A 77 12.43 -0.43 12.10
C GLU A 77 12.18 0.67 13.16
N SER A 78 10.92 0.95 13.49
CA SER A 78 10.56 1.97 14.50
C SER A 78 10.72 1.50 15.94
N GLU A 79 10.61 0.19 16.20
CA GLU A 79 10.88 -0.42 17.52
C GLU A 79 12.39 -0.57 17.80
N GLY A 80 13.23 -0.48 16.76
CA GLY A 80 14.69 -0.60 16.85
C GLY A 80 15.45 0.73 16.98
N GLU A 81 14.76 1.88 16.84
CA GLU A 81 15.29 3.22 17.18
C GLU A 81 15.22 3.52 18.69
#